data_AF-A0A797LXX0-F1
#
_entry.id   AF-A0A797LXX0-F1
#
_cell.length_a   1.000
_cell.length_b   1.000
_cell.length_c   1.000
_cell.angle_alpha   90.00
_cell.angle_beta   90.00
_cell.angle_gamma   90.00
#
_symmetry.space_group_name_H-M   'P 1'
#
loop_
_entity.id
_entity.type
_entity.pdbx_description
1 polymer ?
#
loop_
_entity_poly.entity_id
_entity_poly.type
_entity_poly.pdbx_seq_one_letter_code
_entity_poly.pdbx_strand_id
1 'polypeptide(L)'
;AQFRVNYKNGGIFYRSARDGYGFEADWSEFYTTTRKPTAGDVGALPLSGGQLNGALGIGTSSALGGNSIVLGDNDTGFKQNGDGNLDVYANSVHVMRFVSGSVQSNKTINITGRVNPSDYGNFDSRYVRDIRLGTRVVQTMQKGVMYEKAGHVITGLGIVGEVDGDDPAVFRPIQKYINGTWYNVAQV
;
A
#
# COMPACT_ATOMS: atom_id res chain seq x y z
N ALA A 1 -47.08 11.90 48.89
CA ALA A 1 -46.92 11.98 47.43
C ALA A 1 -48.28 12.00 46.77
N GLN A 2 -48.34 12.40 45.51
CA GLN A 2 -49.58 12.35 44.74
C GLN A 2 -49.30 11.67 43.40
N PHE A 3 -50.38 11.15 42.81
CA PHE A 3 -50.35 10.44 41.55
C PHE A 3 -51.43 10.99 40.63
N ARG A 4 -51.10 11.10 39.35
CA ARG A 4 -52.02 11.64 38.36
C ARG A 4 -51.98 10.80 37.11
N VAL A 5 -53.16 10.38 36.68
CA VAL A 5 -53.35 9.55 35.50
C VAL A 5 -54.30 10.28 34.55
N ASN A 6 -53.83 10.53 33.34
CA ASN A 6 -54.63 11.15 32.31
C ASN A 6 -55.37 10.08 31.51
N TYR A 7 -56.65 10.33 31.25
CA TYR A 7 -57.46 9.47 30.39
C TYR A 7 -56.88 9.39 28.97
N LYS A 8 -57.30 8.37 28.19
CA LYS A 8 -56.80 8.11 26.82
C LYS A 8 -55.26 8.03 26.72
N ASN A 9 -54.61 7.42 27.70
CA ASN A 9 -53.15 7.21 27.75
C ASN A 9 -52.33 8.51 27.65
N GLY A 10 -52.89 9.60 28.16
CA GLY A 10 -52.26 10.91 28.19
C GLY A 10 -51.09 11.05 29.19
N GLY A 11 -50.55 9.94 29.71
CA GLY A 11 -49.41 9.91 30.62
C GLY A 11 -49.76 9.55 32.07
N ILE A 12 -48.73 9.10 32.80
CA ILE A 12 -48.76 8.76 34.21
C ILE A 12 -47.68 9.59 34.91
N PHE A 13 -48.07 10.33 35.94
CA PHE A 13 -47.19 11.28 36.60
C PHE A 13 -47.20 11.08 38.10
N TYR A 14 -46.07 11.41 38.72
CA TYR A 14 -45.95 11.49 40.16
C TYR A 14 -45.28 12.78 40.58
N ARG A 15 -45.55 13.16 41.82
CA ARG A 15 -44.71 14.10 42.56
C ARG A 15 -44.73 13.73 44.02
N SER A 16 -43.64 14.02 44.70
CA SER A 16 -43.50 13.84 46.14
C SER A 16 -43.52 15.19 46.83
N ALA A 17 -44.23 15.26 47.94
CA ALA A 17 -44.04 16.35 48.87
C ALA A 17 -42.82 16.00 49.72
N ARG A 18 -42.03 17.01 50.06
CA ARG A 18 -41.06 16.93 51.13
C ARG A 18 -41.79 17.09 52.46
N ASP A 19 -41.41 16.25 53.43
CA ASP A 19 -42.09 16.11 54.72
C ASP A 19 -42.25 17.45 55.43
N GLY A 20 -43.50 17.92 55.57
CA GLY A 20 -43.81 19.20 56.23
C GLY A 20 -43.52 20.47 55.43
N TYR A 21 -42.91 20.36 54.24
CA TYR A 21 -42.57 21.49 53.36
C TYR A 21 -43.41 21.53 52.08
N GLY A 22 -44.16 20.46 51.79
CA GLY A 22 -45.02 20.40 50.61
C GLY A 22 -44.24 20.04 49.34
N PHE A 23 -44.82 20.32 48.17
CA PHE A 23 -44.23 19.91 46.89
C PHE A 23 -43.22 20.95 46.39
N GLU A 24 -41.95 20.55 46.26
CA GLU A 24 -40.86 21.43 45.82
C GLU A 24 -40.57 21.35 44.32
N ALA A 25 -41.00 20.26 43.68
CA ALA A 25 -40.83 20.03 42.26
C ALA A 25 -42.19 19.73 41.61
N ASP A 26 -42.26 20.06 40.33
CA ASP A 26 -43.42 19.74 39.51
C ASP A 26 -43.55 18.23 39.27
N TRP A 27 -44.69 17.86 38.68
CA TRP A 27 -44.98 16.49 38.30
C TRP A 27 -44.01 15.97 37.24
N SER A 28 -43.48 14.77 37.47
CA SER A 28 -42.60 14.07 36.53
C SER A 28 -43.31 12.86 35.92
N GLU A 29 -43.02 12.58 34.65
CA GLU A 29 -43.63 11.49 33.90
C GLU A 29 -42.86 10.18 34.07
N PHE A 30 -43.57 9.05 34.09
CA PHE A 30 -42.98 7.73 33.88
C PHE A 30 -43.07 7.35 32.40
N TYR A 31 -41.93 7.18 31.73
CA TYR A 31 -41.88 6.57 30.40
C TYR A 31 -42.16 5.06 30.48
N THR A 32 -42.91 4.53 29.52
CA THR A 32 -43.31 3.11 29.47
C THR A 32 -43.09 2.54 28.07
N THR A 33 -43.39 1.27 27.85
CA THR A 33 -43.19 0.62 26.53
C THR A 33 -44.09 1.20 25.43
N THR A 34 -45.32 1.53 25.79
CA THR A 34 -46.26 2.26 24.92
C THR A 34 -45.93 3.75 24.83
N ARG A 35 -44.87 4.23 25.51
CA ARG A 35 -44.48 5.65 25.63
C ARG A 35 -42.98 5.85 26.01
N LYS A 36 -42.07 5.52 25.11
CA LYS A 36 -40.59 5.53 25.29
C LYS A 36 -39.95 6.92 25.13
N PRO A 37 -38.74 7.16 25.67
CA PRO A 37 -37.94 8.34 25.34
C PRO A 37 -37.38 8.25 23.90
N THR A 38 -37.07 9.41 23.34
CA THR A 38 -36.58 9.68 21.99
C THR A 38 -35.07 9.97 21.98
N ALA A 39 -34.42 9.98 20.82
CA ALA A 39 -32.99 10.35 20.70
C ALA A 39 -32.70 11.78 21.19
N GLY A 40 -33.70 12.66 21.12
CA GLY A 40 -33.64 14.00 21.71
C GLY A 40 -33.60 13.98 23.23
N ASP A 41 -34.29 13.04 23.88
CA ASP A 41 -34.33 12.93 25.35
C ASP A 41 -32.98 12.52 25.96
N VAL A 42 -32.04 12.03 25.14
CA VAL A 42 -30.73 11.51 25.59
C VAL A 42 -29.52 12.14 24.88
N GLY A 43 -29.70 13.04 23.90
CA GLY A 43 -28.59 13.73 23.22
C GLY A 43 -27.78 12.88 22.25
N ALA A 44 -28.38 11.85 21.64
CA ALA A 44 -27.72 10.94 20.69
C ALA A 44 -28.09 11.23 19.22
N LEU A 45 -27.27 10.74 18.27
CA LEU A 45 -27.62 10.71 16.86
C LEU A 45 -28.67 9.60 16.61
N PRO A 46 -29.86 9.89 16.07
CA PRO A 46 -30.88 8.87 15.82
C PRO A 46 -30.47 7.81 14.77
N LEU A 47 -31.10 6.63 14.80
CA LEU A 47 -30.89 5.52 13.84
C LEU A 47 -31.37 5.83 12.42
N SER A 48 -32.34 6.72 12.27
CA SER A 48 -32.70 7.32 10.99
C SER A 48 -31.65 8.33 10.50
N GLY A 49 -30.51 8.43 11.19
CA GLY A 49 -29.54 9.49 11.07
C GLY A 49 -29.88 10.70 11.93
N GLY A 50 -28.95 11.64 11.98
CA GLY A 50 -29.12 12.97 12.57
C GLY A 50 -27.87 13.80 12.32
N GLN A 51 -27.80 14.99 12.94
CA GLN A 51 -26.65 15.88 12.84
C GLN A 51 -25.78 15.83 14.11
N LEU A 52 -24.49 15.47 13.99
CA LEU A 52 -23.50 15.88 14.99
C LEU A 52 -23.15 17.35 14.69
N ASN A 53 -23.48 18.28 15.57
CA ASN A 53 -23.26 19.71 15.30
C ASN A 53 -21.78 20.17 15.51
N GLY A 54 -20.86 19.25 15.83
CA GLY A 54 -19.43 19.49 16.12
C GLY A 54 -18.48 18.38 15.60
N ALA A 55 -17.16 18.64 15.59
CA ALA A 55 -16.08 17.94 14.83
C ALA A 55 -16.17 16.40 14.70
N LEU A 56 -16.41 15.90 13.49
CA LEU A 56 -15.96 14.59 12.98
C LEU A 56 -14.80 15.08 12.12
N GLY A 57 -13.58 14.71 12.40
CA GLY A 57 -12.45 15.03 11.57
C GLY A 57 -11.30 14.13 11.87
N ILE A 58 -10.30 14.16 11.02
CA ILE A 58 -9.07 13.39 11.14
C ILE A 58 -7.85 14.27 10.78
N GLY A 59 -7.57 15.33 11.56
CA GLY A 59 -6.20 15.88 11.56
C GLY A 59 -5.86 17.14 10.74
N THR A 60 -6.82 17.89 10.24
CA THR A 60 -6.77 19.33 10.48
C THR A 60 -7.98 19.54 11.36
N SER A 61 -7.76 20.00 12.59
CA SER A 61 -8.42 19.76 13.91
C SER A 61 -9.77 18.99 14.14
N SER A 62 -10.42 18.25 13.26
CA SER A 62 -11.45 18.94 12.46
C SER A 62 -11.48 20.44 12.65
N ALA A 63 -10.41 21.06 12.23
CA ALA A 63 -10.44 22.26 11.46
C ALA A 63 -11.10 22.00 10.11
N LEU A 64 -11.43 20.75 9.72
CA LEU A 64 -12.58 20.56 8.83
C LEU A 64 -13.97 20.37 9.49
N GLY A 65 -14.13 20.71 10.79
CA GLY A 65 -15.43 20.92 11.49
C GLY A 65 -16.26 19.68 11.83
N GLY A 66 -17.46 19.86 12.41
CA GLY A 66 -18.41 18.77 12.71
C GLY A 66 -18.95 18.01 11.52
N ASN A 67 -19.12 16.69 11.65
CA ASN A 67 -19.47 15.77 10.54
C ASN A 67 -18.40 15.60 9.41
N SER A 68 -17.10 15.32 9.65
CA SER A 68 -16.06 15.00 8.62
C SER A 68 -14.92 13.94 8.92
N ILE A 69 -14.21 13.39 7.93
CA ILE A 69 -12.86 12.79 8.13
C ILE A 69 -11.91 13.78 7.45
N VAL A 70 -10.97 14.33 8.19
CA VAL A 70 -10.01 15.30 7.65
C VAL A 70 -8.80 14.58 7.12
N LEU A 71 -8.15 15.17 6.13
CA LEU A 71 -6.79 14.88 5.70
C LEU A 71 -6.12 16.18 5.23
N GLY A 72 -6.02 17.22 6.07
CA GLY A 72 -5.29 18.45 5.72
C GLY A 72 -6.04 19.52 4.90
N ASP A 73 -5.28 20.29 4.10
CA ASP A 73 -5.61 21.54 3.39
C ASP A 73 -6.43 21.35 2.09
N ASN A 74 -6.65 22.42 1.32
CA ASN A 74 -7.68 22.47 0.27
C ASN A 74 -7.37 21.65 -0.99
N ASP A 75 -6.20 21.04 -1.06
CA ASP A 75 -5.75 20.35 -2.25
C ASP A 75 -4.93 19.09 -1.92
N THR A 76 -5.15 18.56 -0.72
CA THR A 76 -4.66 17.28 -0.23
C THR A 76 -5.84 16.42 0.25
N GLY A 77 -5.86 15.11 -0.06
CA GLY A 77 -6.90 14.21 0.43
C GLY A 77 -7.24 13.03 -0.49
N PHE A 78 -8.35 12.34 -0.22
CA PHE A 78 -8.83 11.22 -1.03
C PHE A 78 -9.98 11.62 -1.96
N LYS A 79 -9.98 11.14 -3.21
CA LYS A 79 -11.04 11.43 -4.19
C LYS A 79 -11.49 10.15 -4.89
N GLN A 80 -12.75 9.75 -4.70
CA GLN A 80 -13.36 8.70 -5.50
C GLN A 80 -13.63 9.24 -6.91
N ASN A 81 -12.83 8.83 -7.89
CA ASN A 81 -12.85 9.32 -9.28
C ASN A 81 -13.70 8.47 -10.24
N GLY A 82 -14.57 7.62 -9.70
CA GLY A 82 -15.41 6.68 -10.43
C GLY A 82 -15.65 5.43 -9.59
N ASP A 83 -16.50 4.53 -10.08
CA ASP A 83 -16.69 3.23 -9.43
C ASP A 83 -15.35 2.48 -9.35
N GLY A 84 -14.99 2.03 -8.15
CA GLY A 84 -13.74 1.33 -7.87
C GLY A 84 -12.44 2.15 -7.91
N ASN A 85 -12.49 3.47 -8.14
CA ASN A 85 -11.30 4.31 -8.29
C ASN A 85 -11.16 5.32 -7.15
N LEU A 86 -10.21 5.10 -6.25
CA LEU A 86 -9.93 6.00 -5.12
C LEU A 86 -8.53 6.64 -5.30
N ASP A 87 -8.46 7.95 -5.38
CA ASP A 87 -7.21 8.69 -5.60
C ASP A 87 -6.75 9.41 -4.34
N VAL A 88 -5.46 9.73 -4.26
CA VAL A 88 -4.80 10.53 -3.23
C VAL A 88 -4.18 11.76 -3.90
N TYR A 89 -4.48 12.94 -3.37
CA TYR A 89 -3.96 14.22 -3.81
C TYR A 89 -3.09 14.84 -2.72
N ALA A 90 -2.11 15.64 -3.12
CA ALA A 90 -1.32 16.52 -2.24
C ALA A 90 -0.94 17.80 -3.00
N ASN A 91 -1.23 18.98 -2.44
CA ASN A 91 -0.96 20.28 -3.06
C ASN A 91 -1.43 20.38 -4.53
N SER A 92 -2.67 19.95 -4.79
CA SER A 92 -3.33 19.90 -6.11
C SER A 92 -2.79 18.85 -7.07
N VAL A 93 -1.90 17.98 -6.58
CA VAL A 93 -1.26 16.95 -7.39
C VAL A 93 -1.80 15.58 -7.04
N HIS A 94 -2.29 14.85 -8.04
CA HIS A 94 -2.65 13.44 -7.91
C HIS A 94 -1.38 12.61 -7.69
N VAL A 95 -1.14 12.12 -6.47
CA VAL A 95 0.09 11.40 -6.11
C VAL A 95 -0.06 9.88 -6.15
N MET A 96 -1.26 9.35 -5.94
CA MET A 96 -1.52 7.90 -5.90
C MET A 96 -2.97 7.55 -6.24
N ARG A 97 -3.22 6.40 -6.85
CA ARG A 97 -4.56 5.86 -7.15
C ARG A 97 -4.66 4.40 -6.73
N PHE A 98 -5.80 4.04 -6.16
CA PHE A 98 -6.25 2.68 -5.91
C PHE A 98 -7.35 2.34 -6.90
N VAL A 99 -7.19 1.23 -7.62
CA VAL A 99 -8.22 0.62 -8.46
C VAL A 99 -8.33 -0.86 -8.13
N SER A 100 -9.37 -1.54 -8.62
CA SER A 100 -9.60 -2.97 -8.37
C SER A 100 -8.40 -3.86 -8.70
N GLY A 101 -7.61 -3.49 -9.71
CA GLY A 101 -6.47 -4.28 -10.17
C GLY A 101 -5.08 -3.78 -9.75
N SER A 102 -4.94 -2.57 -9.20
CA SER A 102 -3.61 -2.01 -8.92
C SER A 102 -3.62 -0.80 -7.98
N VAL A 103 -2.43 -0.51 -7.42
CA VAL A 103 -2.09 0.77 -6.82
C VAL A 103 -1.09 1.47 -7.74
N GLN A 104 -1.42 2.67 -8.18
CA GLN A 104 -0.63 3.46 -9.12
C GLN A 104 -0.04 4.65 -8.38
N SER A 105 1.27 4.86 -8.46
CA SER A 105 1.91 6.08 -7.94
C SER A 105 2.32 6.97 -9.10
N ASN A 106 1.95 8.25 -9.03
CA ASN A 106 2.33 9.26 -10.04
C ASN A 106 3.58 10.04 -9.63
N LYS A 107 4.16 9.70 -8.48
CA LYS A 107 5.36 10.28 -7.90
C LYS A 107 6.30 9.16 -7.47
N THR A 108 7.56 9.51 -7.20
CA THR A 108 8.49 8.56 -6.60
C THR A 108 7.99 8.12 -5.23
N ILE A 109 8.08 6.83 -4.96
CA ILE A 109 7.84 6.28 -3.63
C ILE A 109 9.17 6.24 -2.90
N ASN A 110 9.30 7.03 -1.83
CA ASN A 110 10.46 6.98 -0.96
C ASN A 110 10.26 5.87 0.08
N ILE A 111 11.16 4.88 0.10
CA ILE A 111 11.06 3.70 0.95
C ILE A 111 12.34 3.58 1.76
N THR A 112 12.24 3.73 3.09
CA THR A 112 13.39 3.62 4.01
C THR A 112 13.89 2.17 4.14
N GLY A 113 13.05 1.20 3.81
CA GLY A 113 13.33 -0.24 3.92
C GLY A 113 13.45 -0.96 2.58
N ARG A 114 13.39 -2.29 2.64
CA ARG A 114 13.44 -3.16 1.46
C ARG A 114 12.08 -3.27 0.79
N VAL A 115 12.08 -3.27 -0.54
CA VAL A 115 10.94 -3.71 -1.36
C VAL A 115 11.14 -5.20 -1.69
N ASN A 116 10.12 -6.02 -1.45
CA ASN A 116 10.15 -7.44 -1.79
C ASN A 116 9.00 -7.79 -2.77
N PRO A 117 9.22 -7.65 -4.09
CA PRO A 117 8.27 -8.10 -5.09
C PRO A 117 7.98 -9.60 -4.99
N SER A 118 6.75 -10.01 -5.32
CA SER A 118 6.41 -11.43 -5.51
C SER A 118 7.02 -12.01 -6.79
N ASP A 119 7.37 -11.15 -7.74
CA ASP A 119 8.02 -11.48 -9.00
C ASP A 119 9.12 -10.46 -9.29
N TYR A 120 10.33 -10.95 -9.58
CA TYR A 120 11.50 -10.14 -9.92
C TYR A 120 11.80 -10.13 -11.43
N GLY A 121 10.93 -10.67 -12.29
CA GLY A 121 11.19 -10.79 -13.73
C GLY A 121 11.58 -9.50 -14.45
N ASN A 122 11.01 -8.36 -14.04
CA ASN A 122 11.37 -7.03 -14.56
C ASN A 122 12.72 -6.49 -14.00
N PHE A 123 13.27 -7.08 -12.95
CA PHE A 123 14.61 -6.78 -12.42
C PHE A 123 15.65 -7.74 -12.99
N ASP A 124 15.37 -9.04 -12.95
CA ASP A 124 16.26 -10.12 -13.38
C ASP A 124 16.60 -10.07 -14.89
N SER A 125 15.73 -9.43 -15.67
CA SER A 125 15.96 -9.18 -17.10
C SER A 125 16.98 -8.09 -17.41
N ARG A 126 17.36 -7.26 -16.43
CA ARG A 126 18.19 -6.08 -16.65
C ARG A 126 19.65 -6.25 -16.26
N TYR A 127 19.95 -7.21 -15.38
CA TYR A 127 21.26 -7.31 -14.76
C TYR A 127 21.91 -8.67 -15.00
N VAL A 128 23.25 -8.67 -15.11
CA VAL A 128 24.05 -9.89 -15.05
C VAL A 128 24.02 -10.40 -13.61
N ARG A 129 23.49 -11.60 -13.42
CA ARG A 129 23.40 -12.23 -12.10
C ARG A 129 24.59 -13.13 -11.78
N ASP A 130 25.29 -13.60 -12.82
CA ASP A 130 26.47 -14.44 -12.68
C ASP A 130 27.36 -14.40 -13.95
N ILE A 131 28.64 -14.74 -13.80
CA ILE A 131 29.63 -14.85 -14.88
C ILE A 131 30.43 -16.14 -14.70
N ARG A 132 30.62 -16.90 -15.79
CA ARG A 132 31.43 -18.14 -15.77
C ARG A 132 32.23 -18.34 -17.04
N LEU A 133 33.18 -19.27 -16.97
CA LEU A 133 33.80 -19.88 -18.15
C LEU A 133 32.93 -21.05 -18.62
N GLY A 134 32.54 -21.02 -19.89
CA GLY A 134 31.73 -22.08 -20.51
C GLY A 134 32.55 -23.31 -20.91
N THR A 135 32.00 -24.06 -21.85
CA THR A 135 32.59 -25.33 -22.31
C THR A 135 33.99 -25.16 -22.88
N ARG A 136 34.86 -26.13 -22.58
CA ARG A 136 36.23 -26.24 -23.10
C ARG A 136 36.21 -26.38 -24.63
N VAL A 137 36.99 -25.55 -25.32
CA VAL A 137 37.30 -25.65 -26.76
C VAL A 137 38.81 -25.79 -26.89
N VAL A 138 39.29 -26.72 -27.72
CA VAL A 138 40.71 -26.87 -28.03
C VAL A 138 40.91 -26.39 -29.46
N GLN A 139 41.91 -25.54 -29.67
CA GLN A 139 42.28 -25.01 -30.97
C GLN A 139 43.79 -25.22 -31.15
N THR A 140 44.17 -25.87 -32.24
CA THR A 140 45.58 -25.94 -32.65
C THR A 140 46.04 -24.55 -33.09
N MET A 141 47.13 -24.07 -32.51
CA MET A 141 47.81 -22.85 -32.89
C MET A 141 48.93 -23.21 -33.86
N GLN A 142 48.65 -23.00 -35.15
CA GLN A 142 49.63 -23.28 -36.21
C GLN A 142 50.80 -22.31 -36.14
N LYS A 143 52.00 -22.80 -36.46
CA LYS A 143 53.22 -22.00 -36.50
C LYS A 143 53.02 -20.68 -37.28
N GLY A 144 53.40 -19.56 -36.66
CA GLY A 144 53.38 -18.23 -37.30
C GLY A 144 51.99 -17.62 -37.49
N VAL A 145 50.93 -18.27 -36.98
CA VAL A 145 49.55 -17.78 -37.09
C VAL A 145 49.05 -17.27 -35.75
N MET A 146 48.35 -16.13 -35.77
CA MET A 146 47.59 -15.63 -34.63
C MET A 146 46.16 -16.14 -34.70
N TYR A 147 45.68 -16.76 -33.63
CA TYR A 147 44.30 -17.21 -33.52
C TYR A 147 43.57 -16.43 -32.44
N GLU A 148 42.45 -15.82 -32.82
CA GLU A 148 41.50 -15.21 -31.91
C GLU A 148 40.14 -15.90 -32.04
N LYS A 149 39.50 -16.16 -30.90
CA LYS A 149 38.15 -16.71 -30.86
C LYS A 149 37.27 -15.75 -30.07
N ALA A 150 36.41 -15.02 -30.79
CA ALA A 150 35.56 -13.99 -30.21
C ALA A 150 34.85 -14.48 -28.93
N GLY A 151 34.95 -13.67 -27.87
CA GLY A 151 34.30 -13.97 -26.60
C GLY A 151 34.95 -15.07 -25.76
N HIS A 152 36.10 -15.60 -26.18
CA HIS A 152 36.82 -16.63 -25.45
C HIS A 152 38.11 -16.09 -24.85
N VAL A 153 38.53 -16.73 -23.77
CA VAL A 153 39.85 -16.54 -23.15
C VAL A 153 40.64 -17.83 -23.21
N ILE A 154 41.97 -17.72 -23.25
CA ILE A 154 42.87 -18.85 -23.12
C ILE A 154 42.90 -19.27 -21.64
N THR A 155 42.62 -20.54 -21.38
CA THR A 155 42.63 -21.14 -20.04
C THR A 155 43.67 -22.24 -19.90
N GLY A 156 44.48 -22.47 -20.93
CA GLY A 156 45.58 -23.43 -20.91
C GLY A 156 46.31 -23.45 -22.25
N LEU A 157 47.60 -23.75 -22.20
CA LEU A 157 48.46 -23.97 -23.36
C LEU A 157 49.09 -25.35 -23.19
N GLY A 158 49.08 -26.16 -24.25
CA GLY A 158 49.89 -27.37 -24.34
C GLY A 158 51.11 -27.06 -25.21
N ILE A 159 52.30 -27.36 -24.70
CA ILE A 159 53.55 -27.23 -25.47
C ILE A 159 53.96 -28.63 -25.86
N VAL A 160 53.87 -28.96 -27.14
CA VAL A 160 54.19 -30.29 -27.67
C VAL A 160 55.63 -30.30 -28.16
N GLY A 161 56.58 -30.09 -27.23
CA GLY A 161 58.00 -30.51 -27.27
C GLY A 161 58.90 -30.23 -28.48
N GLU A 162 58.38 -29.72 -29.59
CA GLU A 162 59.05 -29.50 -30.86
C GLU A 162 59.29 -28.00 -31.05
N VAL A 163 60.49 -27.64 -31.48
CA VAL A 163 60.79 -26.25 -31.85
C VAL A 163 59.94 -25.90 -33.06
N ASP A 164 59.01 -24.97 -32.86
CA ASP A 164 58.06 -24.46 -33.85
C ASP A 164 56.96 -25.45 -34.34
N GLY A 165 56.55 -26.40 -33.50
CA GLY A 165 55.42 -27.30 -33.77
C GLY A 165 54.05 -26.65 -33.58
N ASP A 166 53.00 -27.34 -34.05
CA ASP A 166 51.60 -26.97 -33.84
C ASP A 166 51.18 -27.24 -32.37
N ASP A 167 50.96 -26.19 -31.59
CA ASP A 167 50.65 -26.28 -30.16
C ASP A 167 49.14 -26.08 -29.88
N PRO A 168 48.46 -26.91 -29.06
CA PRO A 168 47.08 -26.69 -28.72
C PRO A 168 46.90 -25.61 -27.65
N ALA A 169 46.03 -24.64 -27.90
CA ALA A 169 45.50 -23.72 -26.90
C ALA A 169 44.08 -24.14 -26.50
N VAL A 170 43.79 -24.05 -25.20
CA VAL A 170 42.47 -24.28 -24.63
C VAL A 170 41.77 -22.95 -24.47
N PHE A 171 40.67 -22.77 -25.19
CA PHE A 171 39.79 -21.62 -25.11
C PHE A 171 38.52 -21.97 -24.32
N ARG A 172 38.01 -21.03 -23.54
CA ARG A 172 36.67 -21.11 -22.95
C ARG A 172 35.91 -19.82 -23.20
N PRO A 173 34.64 -19.86 -23.62
CA PRO A 173 33.85 -18.65 -23.76
C PRO A 173 33.60 -18.06 -22.38
N ILE A 174 33.72 -16.74 -22.26
CA ILE A 174 33.15 -16.04 -21.11
C ILE A 174 31.63 -16.02 -21.32
N GLN A 175 30.90 -16.47 -20.32
CA GLN A 175 29.44 -16.48 -20.33
C GLN A 175 28.89 -15.57 -19.23
N LYS A 176 27.80 -14.87 -19.53
CA LYS A 176 27.02 -14.06 -18.57
C LYS A 176 25.61 -14.61 -18.41
N TYR A 177 25.10 -14.63 -17.19
CA TYR A 177 23.76 -15.12 -16.86
C TYR A 177 22.79 -13.95 -16.68
N ILE A 178 21.79 -13.87 -17.55
CA ILE A 178 20.75 -12.83 -17.53
C ILE A 178 19.39 -13.52 -17.70
N ASN A 179 18.42 -13.18 -16.86
CA ASN A 179 17.05 -13.70 -16.94
C ASN A 179 16.90 -15.23 -17.14
N GLY A 180 17.67 -16.03 -16.42
CA GLY A 180 17.55 -17.49 -16.56
C GLY A 180 18.41 -18.11 -17.66
N THR A 181 19.08 -17.30 -18.49
CA THR A 181 19.79 -17.77 -19.69
C THR A 181 21.27 -17.40 -19.66
N TRP A 182 22.13 -18.32 -20.08
CA TRP A 182 23.56 -18.08 -20.28
C TRP A 182 23.83 -17.60 -21.70
N TYR A 183 24.52 -16.47 -21.82
CA TYR A 183 24.94 -15.88 -23.10
C TYR A 183 26.45 -15.87 -23.20
N ASN A 184 26.99 -16.18 -24.39
CA ASN A 184 28.41 -15.91 -24.67
C ASN A 184 28.62 -14.39 -24.79
N VAL A 185 29.71 -13.90 -24.21
CA VAL A 185 30.11 -12.50 -24.34
C VAL A 185 30.63 -12.24 -25.75
N ALA A 186 30.33 -11.06 -26.31
CA ALA A 186 30.87 -10.63 -27.61
C ALA A 186 32.24 -9.97 -27.43
N GLN A 187 33.08 -10.06 -28.46
CA GLN A 187 34.33 -9.30 -28.59
C GLN A 187 34.14 -8.33 -29.77
N VAL A 188 34.48 -7.06 -29.57
CA VAL A 188 34.38 -5.97 -30.56
C VAL A 188 35.75 -5.42 -30.91
#